data_AF-A0A1I7ZIC7-F1
#
_entry.id   AF-A0A1I7ZIC7-F1
#
_cell.length_a   1.000
_cell.length_b   1.000
_cell.length_c   1.000
_cell.angle_alpha   90.00
_cell.angle_beta   90.00
_cell.angle_gamma   90.00
#
_symmetry.space_group_name_H-M   'P 1'
#
loop_
_entity.id
_entity.type
_entity.pdbx_description
1 polymer ?
#
loop_
_entity_poly.entity_id
_entity_poly.type
_entity_poly.pdbx_seq_one_letter_code
_entity_poly.pdbx_strand_id
1 'polypeptide(L)'
;MKFSEKWLRGWVNPQVSRDELVARLSMAGLEVDSVTPAAGQFSGIVVGEVLSTEQHPDADKLRVCQVSNGSETFQVVCGAPNVRPGLKIPFAMIGAELPGDFKIKKAKLRGVESNGMLCSAAELQISEENDGLLELAADAPVGQDIRVYLDLDDASIEVDLTPNRGDCLSLAGLA
;
A
#
# COMPACT_ATOMS: atom_id res chain seq x y z
N MET A 1 -17.88 -12.10 9.25
CA MET A 1 -16.82 -11.43 10.04
C MET A 1 -15.55 -11.39 9.21
N LYS A 2 -14.94 -10.22 9.02
CA LYS A 2 -13.75 -10.06 8.17
C LYS A 2 -12.55 -9.59 9.01
N PHE A 3 -11.39 -10.21 8.82
CA PHE A 3 -10.19 -9.92 9.61
C PHE A 3 -8.90 -10.07 8.79
N SER A 4 -7.80 -9.53 9.31
CA SER A 4 -6.44 -9.67 8.76
C SER A 4 -5.81 -10.96 9.28
N GLU A 5 -5.30 -11.80 8.37
CA GLU A 5 -4.58 -13.03 8.73
C GLU A 5 -3.33 -12.69 9.56
N LYS A 6 -2.57 -11.68 9.15
CA LYS A 6 -1.37 -11.24 9.85
C LYS A 6 -1.66 -10.72 11.25
N TRP A 7 -2.77 -10.00 11.43
CA TRP A 7 -3.18 -9.54 12.76
C TRP A 7 -3.57 -10.72 13.66
N LEU A 8 -4.31 -11.71 13.13
CA LEU A 8 -4.61 -12.95 13.86
C LEU A 8 -3.32 -13.69 14.25
N ARG A 9 -2.36 -13.81 13.31
CA ARG A 9 -1.05 -14.44 13.55
C ARG A 9 -0.20 -13.72 14.59
N GLY A 10 -0.43 -12.42 14.80
CA GLY A 10 0.16 -11.65 15.89
C GLY A 10 -0.33 -12.09 17.28
N TRP A 11 -1.53 -12.67 17.37
CA TRP A 11 -2.09 -13.23 18.60
C TRP A 11 -1.75 -14.72 18.75
N VAL A 12 -2.03 -15.51 17.70
CA VAL A 12 -1.76 -16.95 17.67
C VAL A 12 -1.29 -17.36 16.28
N ASN A 13 -0.12 -18.01 16.20
CA ASN A 13 0.44 -18.44 14.92
C ASN A 13 0.47 -19.97 14.81
N PRO A 14 -0.49 -20.60 14.09
CA PRO A 14 -0.62 -22.05 14.01
C PRO A 14 0.47 -22.75 13.17
N GLN A 15 1.48 -22.04 12.67
CA GLN A 15 2.60 -22.59 11.88
C GLN A 15 2.16 -23.39 10.64
N VAL A 16 1.01 -23.05 10.07
CA VAL A 16 0.48 -23.63 8.82
C VAL A 16 0.39 -22.56 7.72
N SER A 17 0.31 -23.00 6.47
CA SER A 17 0.05 -22.09 5.33
C SER A 17 -1.34 -21.45 5.43
N ARG A 18 -1.57 -20.39 4.65
CA ARG A 18 -2.89 -19.75 4.54
C ARG A 18 -3.97 -20.72 4.08
N ASP A 19 -3.68 -21.51 3.04
CA ASP A 19 -4.63 -22.47 2.49
C ASP A 19 -5.04 -23.52 3.53
N GLU A 20 -4.07 -23.98 4.33
CA GLU A 20 -4.34 -24.93 5.40
C GLU A 20 -5.10 -24.28 6.57
N LEU A 21 -4.79 -23.03 6.92
CA LEU A 21 -5.54 -22.28 7.93
C LEU A 21 -7.01 -22.13 7.52
N VAL A 22 -7.26 -21.70 6.29
CA VAL A 22 -8.61 -21.51 5.73
C VAL A 22 -9.37 -22.82 5.70
N ALA A 23 -8.76 -23.90 5.22
CA ALA A 23 -9.39 -25.22 5.22
C ALA A 23 -9.74 -25.69 6.65
N ARG A 24 -8.84 -25.49 7.62
CA ARG A 24 -9.06 -25.87 9.02
C ARG A 24 -10.13 -25.05 9.71
N LEU A 25 -10.24 -23.76 9.41
CA LEU A 25 -11.33 -22.89 9.92
C LEU A 25 -12.69 -23.45 9.48
N SER A 26 -12.87 -23.72 8.19
CA SER A 26 -14.13 -24.28 7.68
C SER A 26 -14.43 -25.65 8.29
N MET A 27 -13.43 -26.54 8.41
CA MET A 27 -13.60 -27.85 9.07
C MET A 27 -13.96 -27.73 10.56
N ALA A 28 -13.56 -26.66 11.23
CA ALA A 28 -13.87 -26.39 12.63
C ALA A 28 -15.23 -25.69 12.85
N GLY A 29 -16.00 -25.45 11.78
CA GLY A 29 -17.31 -24.79 11.83
C GLY A 29 -17.25 -23.26 11.75
N LEU A 30 -16.12 -22.70 11.30
CA LEU A 30 -15.95 -21.30 10.95
C LEU A 30 -15.81 -21.21 9.43
N GLU A 31 -16.94 -21.24 8.72
CA GLU A 31 -16.96 -21.31 7.26
C GLU A 31 -16.32 -20.07 6.63
N VAL A 32 -15.23 -20.26 5.88
CA VAL A 32 -14.56 -19.17 5.17
C VAL A 32 -15.25 -18.92 3.83
N ASP A 33 -15.86 -17.75 3.70
CA ASP A 33 -16.56 -17.30 2.48
C ASP A 33 -15.58 -16.80 1.43
N SER A 34 -14.61 -15.99 1.84
CA SER A 34 -13.70 -15.32 0.93
C SER A 34 -12.32 -15.08 1.54
N VAL A 35 -11.32 -15.09 0.66
CA VAL A 35 -9.93 -14.72 0.98
C VAL A 35 -9.49 -13.73 -0.07
N THR A 36 -9.21 -12.50 0.36
CA THR A 36 -8.85 -11.40 -0.53
C THR A 36 -7.47 -10.84 -0.15
N PRO A 37 -6.53 -10.64 -1.07
CA PRO A 37 -5.27 -9.98 -0.77
C PRO A 37 -5.51 -8.59 -0.18
N ALA A 38 -4.66 -8.16 0.76
CA ALA A 38 -4.76 -6.84 1.37
C ALA A 38 -4.46 -5.70 0.39
N ALA A 39 -3.67 -5.97 -0.66
CA ALA A 39 -3.38 -5.02 -1.73
C ALA A 39 -3.07 -5.72 -3.06
N GLY A 40 -2.95 -4.93 -4.13
CA GLY A 40 -2.50 -5.39 -5.44
C GLY A 40 -1.06 -5.89 -5.45
N GLN A 41 -0.69 -6.59 -6.53
CA GLN A 41 0.69 -6.99 -6.77
C GLN A 41 1.45 -5.84 -7.45
N PHE A 42 2.56 -5.45 -6.84
CA PHE A 42 3.43 -4.39 -7.32
C PHE A 42 4.82 -4.54 -6.69
N SER A 43 5.82 -3.94 -7.32
CA SER A 43 7.23 -4.00 -6.88
C SER A 43 8.00 -2.71 -7.19
N GLY A 44 9.10 -2.48 -6.48
CA GLY A 44 9.98 -1.32 -6.71
C GLY A 44 9.44 0.00 -6.15
N ILE A 45 8.54 -0.08 -5.17
CA ILE A 45 7.91 1.08 -4.53
C ILE A 45 8.43 1.18 -3.09
N VAL A 46 8.98 2.34 -2.75
CA VAL A 46 9.62 2.59 -1.46
C VAL A 46 8.97 3.77 -0.77
N VAL A 47 9.17 3.91 0.53
CA VAL A 47 8.82 5.13 1.26
C VAL A 47 9.75 6.25 0.78
N GLY A 48 9.17 7.29 0.16
CA GLY A 48 9.87 8.50 -0.25
C GLY A 48 9.50 9.70 0.62
N GLU A 49 10.38 10.69 0.68
CA GLU A 49 10.15 11.97 1.36
C GLU A 49 10.22 13.13 0.38
N VAL A 50 9.19 13.96 0.35
CA VAL A 50 9.18 15.19 -0.46
C VAL A 50 10.02 16.26 0.24
N LEU A 51 11.18 16.61 -0.32
CA LEU A 51 12.08 17.63 0.23
C LEU A 51 11.64 19.05 -0.15
N SER A 52 11.23 19.25 -1.40
CA SER A 52 10.75 20.54 -1.90
C SER A 52 9.74 20.36 -3.02
N THR A 53 8.92 21.39 -3.23
CA THR A 53 7.91 21.44 -4.30
C THR A 53 7.92 22.82 -4.95
N GLU A 54 8.03 22.87 -6.27
CA GLU A 54 7.98 24.09 -7.07
C GLU A 54 6.83 24.02 -8.08
N GLN A 55 6.28 25.17 -8.47
CA GLN A 55 5.26 25.23 -9.50
C GLN A 55 5.87 24.88 -10.87
N HIS A 56 5.20 24.04 -11.66
CA HIS A 56 5.69 23.72 -12.99
C HIS A 56 5.61 24.96 -13.92
N PRO A 57 6.68 25.32 -14.66
CA PRO A 57 6.72 26.54 -15.46
C PRO A 57 5.65 26.60 -16.57
N ASP A 58 5.38 25.44 -17.19
CA ASP A 58 4.42 25.32 -18.30
C ASP A 58 3.08 24.64 -17.91
N ALA A 59 2.75 24.52 -16.62
CA ALA A 59 1.49 23.91 -16.17
C ALA A 59 1.04 24.34 -14.76
N ASP A 60 -0.14 24.94 -14.66
CA ASP A 60 -0.70 25.40 -13.37
C ASP A 60 -1.09 24.27 -12.42
N LYS A 61 -1.44 23.08 -12.96
CA LYS A 61 -1.88 21.93 -12.17
C LYS A 61 -0.76 20.95 -11.78
N LEU A 62 0.47 21.18 -12.24
CA LEU A 62 1.59 20.29 -11.97
C LEU A 62 2.61 20.97 -11.06
N ARG A 63 3.23 20.17 -10.20
CA ARG A 63 4.32 20.58 -9.32
C ARG A 63 5.55 19.74 -9.62
N VAL A 64 6.71 20.38 -9.61
CA VAL A 64 8.00 19.72 -9.72
C VAL A 64 8.49 19.49 -8.29
N CYS A 65 8.62 18.23 -7.91
CA CYS A 65 8.97 17.82 -6.55
C CYS A 65 10.38 17.23 -6.54
N GLN A 66 11.16 17.54 -5.51
CA GLN A 66 12.39 16.82 -5.18
C GLN A 66 12.08 15.79 -4.10
N VAL A 67 12.28 14.51 -4.39
CA VAL A 67 11.88 13.40 -3.53
C VAL A 67 13.08 12.55 -3.18
N SER A 68 13.32 12.30 -1.90
CA SER A 68 14.39 11.42 -1.42
C SER A 68 13.87 10.01 -1.20
N ASN A 69 14.64 9.00 -1.62
CA ASN A 69 14.42 7.59 -1.22
C ASN A 69 15.33 7.18 -0.04
N GLY A 70 15.94 8.15 0.65
CA GLY A 70 16.89 7.92 1.75
C GLY A 70 18.35 7.76 1.30
N SER A 71 18.59 7.46 0.01
CA SER A 71 19.94 7.37 -0.57
C SER A 71 20.22 8.47 -1.59
N GLU A 72 19.26 8.71 -2.47
CA GLU A 72 19.36 9.67 -3.57
C GLU A 72 18.10 10.55 -3.64
N THR A 73 18.24 11.72 -4.26
CA THR A 73 17.13 12.65 -4.52
C THR A 73 16.77 12.64 -5.99
N PHE A 74 15.47 12.52 -6.27
CA PHE A 74 14.90 12.41 -7.59
C PHE A 74 13.94 13.55 -7.86
N GLN A 75 14.04 14.13 -9.07
CA GLN A 75 13.03 15.04 -9.56
C GLN A 75 11.82 14.25 -10.08
N VAL A 76 10.64 14.55 -9.56
CA VAL A 76 9.36 13.90 -9.91
C VAL A 76 8.31 14.96 -10.14
N VAL A 77 7.58 14.88 -11.25
CA VAL A 77 6.45 15.77 -11.53
C VAL A 77 5.19 15.14 -10.97
N CYS A 78 4.47 15.85 -10.10
CA CYS A 78 3.25 15.38 -9.45
C CYS A 78 2.10 16.37 -9.66
N GLY A 79 0.89 15.87 -9.91
CA GLY A 79 -0.32 16.68 -10.05
C GLY A 79 -1.27 16.61 -8.86
N ALA A 80 -0.93 15.85 -7.82
CA ALA A 80 -1.81 15.65 -6.68
C ALA A 80 -1.93 16.93 -5.85
N PRO A 81 -3.15 17.28 -5.39
CA PRO A 81 -3.38 18.54 -4.68
C PRO A 81 -2.66 18.60 -3.33
N ASN A 82 -2.48 17.46 -2.66
CA ASN A 82 -1.93 17.33 -1.31
C ASN A 82 -0.39 17.25 -1.23
N VAL A 83 0.32 17.24 -2.36
CA VAL A 83 1.80 17.20 -2.35
C VAL A 83 2.39 18.48 -1.75
N ARG A 84 3.23 18.30 -0.72
CA ARG A 84 3.89 19.38 0.03
C ARG A 84 5.23 18.90 0.62
N PRO A 85 6.17 19.80 0.93
CA PRO A 85 7.44 19.45 1.59
C PRO A 85 7.21 18.78 2.95
N GLY A 86 8.09 17.84 3.30
CA GLY A 86 8.07 17.03 4.53
C GLY A 86 7.14 15.81 4.49
N LEU A 87 6.42 15.61 3.39
CA LEU A 87 5.44 14.53 3.26
C LEU A 87 6.12 13.19 2.92
N LYS A 88 5.75 12.13 3.65
CA LYS A 88 6.19 10.75 3.39
C LYS A 88 5.14 10.04 2.53
N ILE A 89 5.55 9.49 1.38
CA ILE A 89 4.66 8.88 0.39
C ILE A 89 5.22 7.59 -0.19
N PRO A 90 4.39 6.72 -0.78
CA PRO A 90 4.88 5.68 -1.68
C PRO A 90 5.47 6.32 -2.94
N PHE A 91 6.75 6.08 -3.16
CA PHE A 91 7.51 6.51 -4.32
C PHE A 91 7.84 5.32 -5.20
N ALA A 92 7.23 5.26 -6.39
CA ALA A 92 7.53 4.28 -7.41
C ALA A 92 8.73 4.75 -8.26
N MET A 93 9.84 4.06 -8.11
CA MET A 93 11.09 4.37 -8.80
C MET A 93 11.03 3.94 -10.27
N ILE A 94 11.96 4.43 -11.10
CA ILE A 94 12.10 3.93 -12.48
C ILE A 94 12.34 2.41 -12.44
N GLY A 95 11.54 1.68 -13.22
CA GLY A 95 11.56 0.22 -13.26
C GLY A 95 10.58 -0.45 -12.30
N ALA A 96 9.94 0.30 -11.40
CA ALA A 96 8.85 -0.19 -10.56
C ALA A 96 7.67 -0.67 -11.42
N GLU A 97 6.96 -1.67 -10.91
CA GLU A 97 5.79 -2.27 -11.56
C GLU A 97 4.59 -2.11 -10.63
N LEU A 98 3.59 -1.35 -11.09
CA LEU A 98 2.31 -1.15 -10.41
C LEU A 98 1.29 -2.20 -10.86
N PRO A 99 0.18 -2.36 -10.12
CA PRO A 99 -0.88 -3.29 -10.50
C PRO A 99 -1.43 -2.98 -11.90
N GLY A 100 -1.72 -4.02 -12.68
CA GLY A 100 -2.20 -3.88 -14.06
C GLY A 100 -1.08 -3.73 -15.11
N ASP A 101 0.08 -4.37 -14.86
CA ASP A 101 1.23 -4.39 -15.78
C ASP A 101 1.79 -3.00 -16.14
N PHE A 102 1.67 -2.06 -15.21
CA PHE A 102 2.11 -0.69 -15.42
C PHE A 102 3.55 -0.47 -14.94
N LYS A 103 4.50 -0.42 -15.87
CA LYS A 103 5.92 -0.21 -15.56
C LYS A 103 6.30 1.26 -15.59
N ILE A 104 6.88 1.77 -14.50
CA ILE A 104 7.39 3.12 -14.40
C ILE A 104 8.63 3.29 -15.28
N LYS A 105 8.59 4.32 -16.13
CA LYS A 105 9.67 4.70 -17.04
C LYS A 105 9.99 6.19 -16.84
N LYS A 106 11.19 6.59 -17.25
CA LYS A 106 11.55 8.00 -17.31
C LYS A 106 10.57 8.74 -18.23
N ALA A 107 9.94 9.79 -17.72
CA ALA A 107 8.98 10.60 -18.46
C ALA A 107 9.47 12.04 -18.58
N LYS A 108 9.01 12.74 -19.61
CA LYS A 108 9.22 14.19 -19.76
C LYS A 108 7.85 14.84 -19.91
N LEU A 109 7.38 15.47 -18.84
CA LEU A 109 6.09 16.16 -18.81
C LEU A 109 6.34 17.62 -19.14
N ARG A 110 5.82 18.10 -20.28
CA ARG A 110 5.86 19.51 -20.68
C ARG A 110 7.25 20.17 -20.54
N GLY A 111 8.31 19.44 -20.91
CA GLY A 111 9.68 19.97 -20.87
C GLY A 111 10.47 19.58 -19.62
N VAL A 112 9.82 19.18 -18.53
CA VAL A 112 10.46 18.80 -17.26
C VAL A 112 10.58 17.28 -17.15
N GLU A 113 11.75 16.79 -16.76
CA GLU A 113 11.99 15.36 -16.55
C GLU A 113 11.37 14.86 -15.24
N SER A 114 10.76 13.67 -15.26
CA SER A 114 10.23 12.98 -14.09
C SER A 114 10.85 11.59 -13.99
N ASN A 115 11.52 11.33 -12.86
CA ASN A 115 12.29 10.10 -12.61
C ASN A 115 11.55 9.13 -11.67
N GLY A 116 10.24 9.07 -11.80
CA GLY A 116 9.38 8.18 -11.02
C GLY A 116 7.97 8.73 -10.92
N MET A 117 7.21 8.16 -9.98
CA MET A 117 5.83 8.54 -9.70
C MET A 117 5.55 8.47 -8.20
N LEU A 118 4.79 9.43 -7.68
CA LEU A 118 4.27 9.38 -6.31
C LEU A 118 2.87 8.78 -6.39
N CYS A 119 2.57 7.79 -5.54
CA CYS A 119 1.38 6.96 -5.71
C CYS A 119 0.24 7.30 -4.74
N SER A 120 -1.00 7.14 -5.21
CA SER A 120 -2.19 7.09 -4.38
C SER A 120 -2.48 5.69 -3.85
N ALA A 121 -3.40 5.56 -2.90
CA ALA A 121 -3.84 4.25 -2.40
C ALA A 121 -4.56 3.44 -3.50
N ALA A 122 -5.35 4.11 -4.34
CA ALA A 122 -6.04 3.50 -5.48
C ALA A 122 -5.09 2.95 -6.54
N GLU A 123 -4.01 3.69 -6.87
CA GLU A 123 -3.01 3.22 -7.84
C GLU A 123 -2.28 1.97 -7.36
N LEU A 124 -2.12 1.80 -6.05
CA LEU A 124 -1.52 0.62 -5.43
C LEU A 124 -2.54 -0.48 -5.10
N GLN A 125 -3.83 -0.26 -5.38
CA GLN A 125 -4.94 -1.14 -4.99
C GLN A 125 -4.94 -1.47 -3.49
N ILE A 126 -4.58 -0.50 -2.64
CA ILE A 126 -4.63 -0.62 -1.16
C ILE A 126 -6.02 -0.20 -0.65
N SER A 127 -6.58 0.84 -1.25
CA SER A 127 -7.90 1.40 -0.92
C SER A 127 -8.51 2.01 -2.19
N GLU A 128 -9.82 2.24 -2.19
CA GLU A 128 -10.52 2.96 -3.27
C GLU A 128 -10.31 4.48 -3.21
N GLU A 129 -9.62 4.98 -2.17
CA GLU A 129 -9.31 6.40 -2.01
C GLU A 129 -8.42 6.94 -3.14
N ASN A 130 -8.92 7.98 -3.81
CA ASN A 130 -8.25 8.64 -4.94
C ASN A 130 -8.24 10.18 -4.82
N ASP A 131 -8.37 10.70 -3.60
CA ASP A 131 -8.37 12.16 -3.34
C ASP A 131 -6.96 12.78 -3.42
N GLY A 132 -5.92 11.97 -3.56
CA GLY A 132 -4.54 12.42 -3.66
C GLY A 132 -3.53 11.31 -3.41
N LEU A 133 -2.31 11.71 -3.04
CA LEU A 133 -1.24 10.79 -2.66
C LEU A 133 -1.56 10.10 -1.33
N LEU A 134 -1.10 8.86 -1.16
CA LEU A 134 -1.19 8.14 0.12
C LEU A 134 -0.21 8.76 1.13
N GLU A 135 -0.73 9.54 2.07
CA GLU A 135 0.09 10.14 3.12
C GLU A 135 0.46 9.09 4.18
N LEU A 136 1.76 8.86 4.36
CA LEU A 136 2.29 7.96 5.38
C LEU A 136 2.57 8.74 6.68
N ALA A 137 2.76 8.00 7.77
CA ALA A 137 3.14 8.59 9.04
C ALA A 137 4.46 9.36 8.93
N ALA A 138 4.62 10.43 9.73
CA ALA A 138 5.80 11.30 9.66
C ALA A 138 7.10 10.57 10.01
N ASP A 139 7.01 9.50 10.81
CA ASP A 139 8.10 8.63 11.23
C ASP A 139 8.33 7.44 10.27
N ALA A 140 7.66 7.42 9.11
CA ALA A 140 7.86 6.36 8.12
C ALA A 140 9.33 6.30 7.66
N PRO A 141 9.94 5.10 7.66
CA PRO A 141 11.35 4.90 7.32
C PRO A 141 11.58 5.04 5.81
N VAL A 142 12.17 6.16 5.41
CA VAL A 142 12.46 6.46 4.00
C VAL A 142 13.41 5.42 3.41
N GLY A 143 13.09 4.93 2.22
CA GLY A 143 13.83 3.91 1.50
C GLY A 143 13.39 2.48 1.79
N GLN A 144 12.57 2.25 2.82
CA GLN A 144 11.98 0.94 3.07
C GLN A 144 10.93 0.61 2.00
N ASP A 145 10.84 -0.68 1.63
CA ASP A 145 9.78 -1.18 0.75
C ASP A 145 8.40 -0.91 1.38
N ILE A 146 7.49 -0.34 0.59
CA ILE A 146 6.15 0.03 1.07
C ILE A 146 5.31 -1.19 1.47
N ARG A 147 5.51 -2.35 0.81
CA ARG A 147 4.81 -3.60 1.17
C ARG A 147 5.22 -4.08 2.55
N VAL A 148 6.49 -3.92 2.89
CA VAL A 148 7.01 -4.28 4.21
C VAL A 148 6.54 -3.27 5.25
N TYR A 149 6.56 -1.97 4.94
CA TYR A 149 6.14 -0.94 5.89
C TYR A 149 4.65 -1.00 6.24
N LEU A 150 3.78 -1.21 5.25
CA LEU A 150 2.32 -1.30 5.43
C LEU A 150 1.83 -2.74 5.63
N ASP A 151 2.74 -3.71 5.75
CA ASP A 151 2.42 -5.12 5.94
C ASP A 151 1.46 -5.71 4.87
N LEU A 152 1.62 -5.30 3.61
CA LEU A 152 0.69 -5.59 2.50
C LEU A 152 0.73 -7.03 1.99
N ASP A 153 1.73 -7.82 2.39
CA ASP A 153 1.78 -9.26 2.12
C ASP A 153 0.88 -10.04 3.09
N ASP A 154 -0.35 -9.53 3.25
CA ASP A 154 -1.41 -10.04 4.10
C ASP A 154 -2.64 -10.40 3.27
N ALA A 155 -3.55 -11.16 3.88
CA ALA A 155 -4.84 -11.46 3.30
C ALA A 155 -5.94 -11.16 4.31
N SER A 156 -7.04 -10.62 3.80
CA SER A 156 -8.27 -10.51 4.55
C SER A 156 -9.12 -11.76 4.34
N ILE A 157 -9.39 -12.44 5.45
CA ILE A 157 -10.22 -13.64 5.50
C ILE A 157 -11.60 -13.25 6.02
N GLU A 158 -12.63 -13.69 5.31
CA GLU A 158 -14.02 -13.50 5.69
C GLU A 158 -14.64 -14.85 6.08
N VAL A 159 -15.23 -14.88 7.26
CA VAL A 159 -15.88 -16.06 7.83
C VAL A 159 -17.36 -15.76 8.06
N ASP A 160 -18.23 -16.67 7.61
CA ASP A 160 -19.63 -16.68 8.02
C ASP A 160 -19.77 -17.37 9.37
N LEU A 161 -20.41 -16.68 10.31
CA LEU A 161 -20.54 -17.16 11.68
C LEU A 161 -21.97 -17.62 11.92
N THR A 162 -22.08 -18.84 12.45
CA THR A 162 -23.37 -19.34 12.91
C THR A 162 -23.88 -18.53 14.10
N PRO A 163 -25.21 -18.39 14.30
CA PRO A 163 -25.78 -17.52 15.34
C PRO A 163 -25.35 -17.85 16.78
N ASN A 164 -24.88 -19.07 17.03
CA ASN A 164 -24.37 -19.53 18.32
C ASN A 164 -22.88 -19.20 18.58
N ARG A 165 -22.16 -18.59 17.62
CA ARG A 165 -20.72 -18.26 17.71
C ARG A 165 -20.46 -16.76 17.77
N GLY A 166 -21.23 -16.06 18.61
CA GLY A 166 -21.05 -14.62 18.85
C GLY A 166 -19.69 -14.28 19.48
N ASP A 167 -19.03 -15.24 20.13
CA ASP A 167 -17.65 -15.14 20.63
C ASP A 167 -16.66 -14.79 19.51
N CYS A 168 -16.85 -15.36 18.31
CA CYS A 168 -15.95 -15.16 17.17
C CYS A 168 -16.19 -13.86 16.39
N LEU A 169 -17.06 -12.95 16.85
CA LEU A 169 -17.25 -11.61 16.27
C LEU A 169 -16.12 -10.63 16.65
N SER A 170 -14.97 -11.14 17.08
CA SER A 170 -13.80 -10.36 17.43
C SER A 170 -12.53 -11.14 17.12
N LEU A 171 -11.43 -10.44 16.90
CA LEU A 171 -10.13 -11.10 16.71
C LEU A 171 -9.73 -11.93 17.92
N ALA A 172 -10.05 -11.46 19.13
CA ALA A 172 -9.76 -12.16 20.38
C ALA A 172 -10.55 -13.47 20.55
N GLY A 173 -11.74 -13.59 19.97
CA GLY A 173 -12.50 -14.84 19.98
C GLY A 173 -12.21 -15.75 18.78
N LEU A 174 -11.55 -15.23 17.74
CA LEU A 174 -11.01 -16.03 16.63
C LEU A 174 -9.65 -16.65 16.97
N ALA A 175 -8.81 -15.93 17.74
CA ALA A 175 -7.51 -16.37 18.21
C ALA A 175 -7.62 -17.42 19.33
#